data_AF-A0AAE0JSN8-F1
#
_entry.id   AF-A0AAE0JSN8-F1
#
_cell.length_a   1.000
_cell.length_b   1.000
_cell.length_c   1.000
_cell.angle_alpha   90.00
_cell.angle_beta   90.00
_cell.angle_gamma   90.00
#
_symmetry.space_group_name_H-M   'P 1'
#
loop_
_entity.id
_entity.type
_entity.pdbx_description
1 polymer ?
#
loop_
_entity_poly.entity_id
_entity_poly.type
_entity_poly.pdbx_seq_one_letter_code
_entity_poly.pdbx_strand_id
1 'polypeptide(L)'
;MDTLITFSHSFDSDVHMASLAFIVTGLLYRFAHEQLEARLPKWTHFPQTLRDRMAVEMACIPVRLGLIAFTLPSVLAAFSPAAANWSAVDTRNALVACALMTGAYLFDLIIYREDVLSVLHHMMGPALLVWTRACFSSFTAADALVSRSLMMFVFFGAATGGIAATSGVFLLRVGKKYLARRQLYGCFALCVACLTVTTVLSKWTRGTDWSIG
;
A
#
# COMPACT_ATOMS: atom_id res chain seq x y z
N MET A 1 -21.36 -17.69 20.98
CA MET A 1 -20.98 -16.62 21.93
C MET A 1 -19.47 -16.38 21.88
N ASP A 2 -18.65 -17.45 21.83
CA ASP A 2 -17.18 -17.35 21.69
C ASP A 2 -16.69 -16.71 20.37
N THR A 3 -17.43 -16.89 19.27
CA THR A 3 -17.14 -16.23 17.98
C THR A 3 -17.32 -14.70 18.02
N LEU A 4 -18.27 -14.19 18.80
CA LEU A 4 -18.52 -12.74 18.94
C LEU A 4 -17.44 -12.05 19.78
N ILE A 5 -16.94 -12.72 20.82
CA ILE A 5 -15.87 -12.20 21.70
C ILE A 5 -14.52 -12.17 20.97
N THR A 6 -14.26 -13.18 20.11
CA THR A 6 -13.05 -13.21 19.27
C THR A 6 -13.14 -12.17 18.14
N PHE A 7 -14.34 -11.92 17.62
CA PHE A 7 -14.59 -10.91 16.59
C PHE A 7 -14.43 -9.48 17.13
N SER A 8 -14.95 -9.16 18.32
CA SER A 8 -14.80 -7.84 18.94
C SER A 8 -13.34 -7.51 19.30
N HIS A 9 -12.59 -8.47 19.86
CA HIS A 9 -11.16 -8.32 20.11
C HIS A 9 -10.35 -8.03 18.84
N SER A 10 -10.78 -8.57 17.69
CA SER A 10 -10.14 -8.30 16.41
C SER A 10 -10.45 -6.89 15.90
N PHE A 11 -11.68 -6.40 16.08
CA PHE A 11 -12.10 -5.09 15.58
C PHE A 11 -11.38 -3.95 16.30
N ASP A 12 -11.28 -4.03 17.64
CA ASP A 12 -10.56 -3.03 18.43
C ASP A 12 -9.07 -2.99 18.06
N SER A 13 -8.46 -4.16 17.82
CA SER A 13 -7.09 -4.24 17.32
C SER A 13 -6.92 -3.51 15.98
N ASP A 14 -7.87 -3.66 15.06
CA ASP A 14 -7.76 -3.04 13.75
C ASP A 14 -8.01 -1.54 13.78
N VAL A 15 -8.94 -1.07 14.62
CA VAL A 15 -9.13 0.37 14.88
C VAL A 15 -7.86 0.95 15.50
N HIS A 16 -7.25 0.27 16.47
CA HIS A 16 -5.97 0.71 17.04
C HIS A 16 -4.85 0.73 16.00
N MET A 17 -4.75 -0.29 15.14
CA MET A 17 -3.73 -0.33 14.10
C MET A 17 -3.94 0.73 13.03
N ALA A 18 -5.17 0.97 12.60
CA ALA A 18 -5.50 2.04 11.68
C ALA A 18 -5.24 3.41 12.30
N SER A 19 -5.63 3.62 13.57
CA SER A 19 -5.36 4.87 14.28
C SER A 19 -3.86 5.11 14.47
N LEU A 20 -3.11 4.07 14.82
CA LEU A 20 -1.66 4.14 14.95
C LEU A 20 -1.01 4.45 13.60
N ALA A 21 -1.42 3.76 12.53
CA ALA A 21 -0.91 4.02 11.18
C ALA A 21 -1.22 5.45 10.73
N PHE A 22 -2.41 5.96 11.03
CA PHE A 22 -2.79 7.34 10.78
C PHE A 22 -1.87 8.33 11.51
N ILE A 23 -1.69 8.15 12.83
CA ILE A 23 -0.85 9.01 13.67
C ILE A 23 0.61 8.97 13.21
N VAL A 24 1.16 7.76 13.00
CA VAL A 24 2.54 7.56 12.56
C VAL A 24 2.75 8.18 11.18
N THR A 25 1.80 8.01 10.25
CA THR A 25 1.89 8.65 8.93
C THR A 25 1.88 10.18 9.06
N GLY A 26 1.07 10.73 9.96
CA GLY A 26 1.06 12.18 10.23
C GLY A 26 2.36 12.71 10.84
N LEU A 27 2.97 11.96 11.76
CA LEU A 27 4.29 12.31 12.32
C LEU A 27 5.38 12.24 11.24
N LEU A 28 5.38 11.18 10.44
CA LEU A 28 6.31 11.01 9.32
C LEU A 28 6.11 12.07 8.25
N TYR A 29 4.88 12.51 8.01
CA TYR A 29 4.57 13.62 7.10
C TYR A 29 5.23 14.91 7.56
N ARG A 30 5.07 15.28 8.84
CA ARG A 30 5.71 16.47 9.40
C ARG A 30 7.22 16.38 9.30
N PHE A 31 7.79 15.25 9.71
CA PHE A 31 9.21 14.99 9.61
C PHE A 31 9.72 15.08 8.17
N ALA A 32 9.02 14.46 7.21
CA ALA A 32 9.38 14.51 5.81
C ALA A 32 9.32 15.94 5.27
N HIS A 33 8.28 16.70 5.62
CA HIS A 33 8.14 18.10 5.23
C HIS A 33 9.31 18.95 5.76
N GLU A 34 9.65 18.82 7.05
CA GLU A 34 10.79 19.52 7.67
C GLU A 34 12.12 19.14 7.01
N GLN A 35 12.35 17.85 6.74
CA GLN A 35 13.57 17.39 6.07
C GLN A 35 13.66 17.89 4.63
N LEU A 36 12.55 17.90 3.89
CA LEU A 36 12.50 18.42 2.52
C LEU A 36 12.76 19.93 2.51
N GLU A 37 12.14 20.67 3.43
CA GLU A 37 12.35 22.11 3.56
C GLU A 37 13.79 22.47 3.93
N ALA A 38 14.40 21.74 4.86
CA ALA A 38 15.77 21.96 5.28
C ALA A 38 16.80 21.60 4.19
N ARG A 39 16.52 20.59 3.36
CA ARG A 39 17.51 20.01 2.43
C ARG A 39 17.31 20.39 0.96
N LEU A 40 16.13 20.86 0.54
CA LEU A 40 15.86 21.22 -0.85
C LEU A 40 15.87 22.74 -1.04
N PRO A 41 16.90 23.29 -1.74
CA PRO A 41 16.92 24.68 -2.14
C PRO A 41 15.64 25.04 -2.92
N LYS A 42 15.01 26.16 -2.56
CA LYS A 42 13.78 26.66 -3.22
C LYS A 42 12.56 25.77 -3.00
N TRP A 43 12.49 25.01 -1.91
CA TRP A 43 11.28 24.27 -1.51
C TRP A 43 10.02 25.13 -1.60
N THR A 44 10.08 26.36 -1.10
CA THR A 44 8.99 27.35 -1.11
C THR A 44 8.52 27.79 -2.50
N HIS A 45 9.28 27.51 -3.57
CA HIS A 45 8.86 27.82 -4.94
C HIS A 45 7.94 26.75 -5.54
N PHE A 46 7.79 25.58 -4.90
CA PHE A 46 6.83 24.57 -5.33
C PHE A 46 5.43 24.90 -4.77
N PRO A 47 4.35 24.65 -5.54
CA PRO A 47 2.99 24.79 -5.03
C PRO A 47 2.79 23.99 -3.75
N GLN A 48 2.01 24.52 -2.79
CA GLN A 48 1.71 23.84 -1.53
C GLN A 48 1.21 22.40 -1.77
N THR A 49 0.31 22.25 -2.73
CA THR A 49 -0.24 20.94 -3.12
C THR A 49 0.81 19.94 -3.63
N LEU A 50 1.91 20.41 -4.25
CA LEU A 50 3.00 19.52 -4.65
C LEU A 50 3.89 19.17 -3.45
N ARG A 51 4.11 20.14 -2.56
CA ARG A 51 4.92 19.96 -1.35
C ARG A 51 4.29 18.94 -0.40
N ASP A 52 3.00 19.10 -0.13
CA ASP A 52 2.23 18.21 0.73
C ASP A 52 2.24 16.79 0.15
N ARG A 53 1.95 16.67 -1.15
CA ARG A 53 1.99 15.38 -1.85
C ARG A 53 3.34 14.69 -1.72
N MET A 54 4.44 15.41 -1.93
CA MET A 54 5.78 14.84 -1.80
C MET A 54 6.07 14.37 -0.37
N ALA A 55 5.70 15.17 0.64
CA ALA A 55 5.90 14.81 2.04
C ALA A 55 5.04 13.61 2.45
N VAL A 56 3.76 13.56 2.02
CA VAL A 56 2.86 12.42 2.29
C VAL A 56 3.36 11.16 1.61
N GLU A 57 3.75 11.22 0.33
CA GLU A 57 4.24 10.05 -0.39
C GLU A 57 5.52 9.47 0.24
N MET A 58 6.39 10.32 0.79
CA MET A 58 7.54 9.88 1.59
C MET A 58 7.11 9.27 2.93
N ALA A 59 6.15 9.88 3.62
CA ALA A 59 5.61 9.39 4.88
C ALA A 59 4.90 8.03 4.75
N CYS A 60 4.34 7.73 3.57
CA CYS A 60 3.72 6.45 3.28
C CYS A 60 4.73 5.33 2.98
N ILE A 61 6.02 5.61 2.76
CA ILE A 61 7.02 4.56 2.43
C ILE A 61 7.10 3.48 3.51
N PRO A 62 7.26 3.80 4.81
CA PRO A 62 7.31 2.78 5.87
C PRO A 62 6.03 1.94 5.94
N VAL A 63 4.85 2.55 5.71
CA VAL A 63 3.59 1.81 5.65
C VAL A 63 3.60 0.84 4.48
N ARG A 64 4.00 1.28 3.28
CA ARG A 64 4.12 0.41 2.10
C ARG A 64 5.11 -0.74 2.31
N LEU A 65 6.20 -0.53 3.05
CA LEU A 65 7.12 -1.60 3.46
C LEU A 65 6.45 -2.59 4.42
N GLY A 66 5.67 -2.10 5.38
CA GLY A 66 4.85 -2.94 6.24
C GLY A 66 3.85 -3.77 5.44
N LEU A 67 3.15 -3.17 4.47
CA LEU A 67 2.25 -3.87 3.56
C LEU A 67 2.96 -5.00 2.81
N ILE A 68 4.16 -4.73 2.27
CA ILE A 68 5.00 -5.76 1.62
C ILE A 68 5.27 -6.88 2.62
N ALA A 69 5.72 -6.58 3.83
CA ALA A 69 6.07 -7.60 4.82
C ALA A 69 4.89 -8.52 5.19
N PHE A 70 3.69 -7.96 5.35
CA PHE A 70 2.50 -8.75 5.72
C PHE A 70 1.87 -9.47 4.53
N THR A 71 1.96 -8.92 3.32
CA THR A 71 1.30 -9.51 2.15
C THR A 71 2.21 -10.44 1.33
N LEU A 72 3.53 -10.29 1.42
CA LEU A 72 4.50 -11.10 0.69
C LEU A 72 4.33 -12.61 0.90
N PRO A 73 4.11 -13.14 2.11
CA PRO A 73 3.94 -14.58 2.30
C PRO A 73 2.75 -15.13 1.51
N SER A 74 1.60 -14.45 1.55
CA SER A 74 0.39 -14.90 0.83
C SER A 74 0.52 -14.70 -0.68
N VAL A 75 1.25 -13.68 -1.12
CA VAL A 75 1.64 -13.49 -2.52
C VAL A 75 2.52 -14.63 -3.01
N LEU A 76 3.58 -14.99 -2.26
CA LEU A 76 4.45 -16.11 -2.58
C LEU A 76 3.71 -17.45 -2.58
N ALA A 77 2.79 -17.64 -1.63
CA ALA A 77 1.94 -18.82 -1.57
C ALA A 77 1.08 -18.99 -2.82
N ALA A 78 0.55 -17.90 -3.40
CA ALA A 78 -0.23 -17.95 -4.63
C ALA A 78 0.58 -18.41 -5.87
N PHE A 79 1.92 -18.30 -5.83
CA PHE A 79 2.79 -18.84 -6.89
C PHE A 79 3.17 -20.31 -6.68
N SER A 80 2.73 -20.94 -5.58
CA SER A 80 3.06 -22.33 -5.26
C SER A 80 1.94 -23.28 -5.69
N PRO A 81 2.23 -24.43 -6.32
CA PRO A 81 1.23 -25.46 -6.62
C PRO A 81 0.46 -25.99 -5.40
N ALA A 82 0.99 -25.78 -4.19
CA ALA A 82 0.36 -26.17 -2.93
C ALA A 82 -0.63 -25.12 -2.37
N ALA A 83 -0.97 -24.06 -3.12
CA ALA A 83 -1.79 -22.92 -2.71
C ALA A 83 -3.27 -23.23 -2.32
N ALA A 84 -3.64 -24.48 -2.11
CA ALA A 84 -5.04 -24.86 -1.89
C ALA A 84 -5.63 -24.30 -0.57
N ASN A 85 -4.82 -24.09 0.47
CA ASN A 85 -5.35 -23.82 1.81
C ASN A 85 -5.02 -22.40 2.29
N TRP A 86 -6.03 -21.52 2.28
CA TRP A 86 -5.98 -20.23 2.97
C TRP A 86 -6.02 -20.45 4.48
N SER A 87 -5.05 -19.90 5.21
CA SER A 87 -4.91 -20.14 6.65
C SER A 87 -5.46 -19.00 7.51
N ALA A 88 -5.62 -19.26 8.81
CA ALA A 88 -5.89 -18.22 9.80
C ALA A 88 -4.77 -17.16 9.86
N VAL A 89 -3.53 -17.55 9.56
CA VAL A 89 -2.38 -16.63 9.51
C VAL A 89 -2.49 -15.70 8.31
N ASP A 90 -2.89 -16.20 7.14
CA ASP A 90 -3.14 -15.37 5.95
C ASP A 90 -4.23 -14.34 6.22
N THR A 91 -5.30 -14.75 6.89
CA THR A 91 -6.38 -13.86 7.30
C THR A 91 -5.88 -12.76 8.23
N ARG A 92 -5.10 -13.12 9.26
CA ARG A 92 -4.53 -12.13 10.20
C ARG A 92 -3.64 -11.13 9.46
N ASN A 93 -2.76 -11.61 8.59
CA ASN A 93 -1.85 -10.76 7.82
C ASN A 93 -2.61 -9.83 6.86
N ALA A 94 -3.67 -10.31 6.22
CA ALA A 94 -4.53 -9.50 5.36
C ALA A 94 -5.25 -8.40 6.16
N LEU A 95 -5.82 -8.72 7.34
CA LEU A 95 -6.46 -7.75 8.22
C LEU A 95 -5.47 -6.67 8.69
N VAL A 96 -4.28 -7.09 9.12
CA VAL A 96 -3.19 -6.17 9.51
C VAL A 96 -2.81 -5.25 8.35
N ALA A 97 -2.59 -5.79 7.16
CA ALA A 97 -2.24 -5.00 5.99
C ALA A 97 -3.37 -4.00 5.63
N CYS A 98 -4.62 -4.43 5.66
CA CYS A 98 -5.77 -3.57 5.39
C CYS A 98 -5.92 -2.47 6.44
N ALA A 99 -5.70 -2.75 7.72
CA ALA A 99 -5.75 -1.76 8.79
C ALA A 99 -4.63 -0.71 8.66
N LEU A 100 -3.39 -1.15 8.37
CA LEU A 100 -2.26 -0.25 8.11
C LEU A 100 -2.54 0.68 6.91
N MET A 101 -3.03 0.10 5.80
CA MET A 101 -3.39 0.86 4.61
C MET A 101 -4.52 1.85 4.89
N THR A 102 -5.55 1.42 5.63
CA THR A 102 -6.67 2.25 6.04
C THR A 102 -6.21 3.49 6.79
N GLY A 103 -5.40 3.32 7.84
CA GLY A 103 -4.91 4.45 8.63
C GLY A 103 -4.07 5.45 7.82
N ALA A 104 -3.10 4.93 7.07
CA ALA A 104 -2.20 5.77 6.30
C ALA A 104 -2.90 6.52 5.16
N TYR A 105 -3.84 5.86 4.47
CA TYR A 105 -4.56 6.46 3.36
C TYR A 105 -5.69 7.39 3.82
N LEU A 106 -6.26 7.16 5.00
CA LEU A 106 -7.13 8.17 5.63
C LEU A 106 -6.35 9.46 5.91
N PHE A 107 -5.08 9.38 6.33
CA PHE A 107 -4.26 10.57 6.51
C PHE A 107 -3.99 11.29 5.18
N ASP A 108 -3.60 10.54 4.14
CA ASP A 108 -3.42 11.10 2.79
C ASP A 108 -4.70 11.81 2.31
N LEU A 109 -5.88 11.22 2.55
CA LEU A 109 -7.16 11.80 2.18
C LEU A 109 -7.53 13.09 2.93
N ILE A 110 -7.04 13.27 4.16
CA ILE A 110 -7.27 14.50 4.93
C ILE A 110 -6.35 15.62 4.47
N ILE A 111 -5.10 15.31 4.14
CA ILE A 111 -4.15 16.29 3.60
C ILE A 111 -4.46 16.60 2.12
N TYR A 112 -5.09 15.65 1.42
CA TYR A 112 -5.26 15.69 -0.02
C TYR A 112 -6.60 15.04 -0.43
N ARG A 113 -7.52 15.82 -1.01
CA ARG A 113 -7.94 15.70 -2.43
C ARG A 113 -9.24 16.43 -2.76
N GLU A 114 -9.19 17.13 -3.87
CA GLU A 114 -10.33 17.67 -4.62
C GLU A 114 -10.85 16.64 -5.67
N ASP A 115 -10.19 15.48 -5.84
CA ASP A 115 -10.46 14.49 -6.90
C ASP A 115 -11.13 13.19 -6.39
N VAL A 116 -12.36 12.98 -6.85
CA VAL A 116 -13.24 11.83 -6.56
C VAL A 116 -12.61 10.48 -6.91
N LEU A 117 -11.92 10.36 -8.05
CA LEU A 117 -11.40 9.06 -8.50
C LEU A 117 -10.35 8.51 -7.55
N SER A 118 -9.59 9.41 -6.94
CA SER A 118 -8.60 8.97 -5.99
C SER A 118 -9.12 8.84 -4.58
N VAL A 119 -10.18 9.55 -4.19
CA VAL A 119 -10.92 9.20 -2.96
C VAL A 119 -11.36 7.74 -3.06
N LEU A 120 -11.91 7.32 -4.21
CA LEU A 120 -12.29 5.93 -4.45
C LEU A 120 -11.10 4.96 -4.39
N HIS A 121 -9.96 5.30 -4.99
CA HIS A 121 -8.76 4.44 -4.93
C HIS A 121 -8.25 4.22 -3.50
N HIS A 122 -8.29 5.26 -2.66
CA HIS A 122 -7.76 5.21 -1.29
C HIS A 122 -8.76 4.65 -0.27
N MET A 123 -10.06 4.72 -0.57
CA MET A 123 -11.14 4.05 0.19
C MET A 123 -11.11 2.53 0.06
N MET A 124 -10.28 1.98 -0.84
CA MET A 124 -10.18 0.54 -1.01
C MET A 124 -9.65 -0.17 0.25
N GLY A 125 -8.73 0.45 1.03
CA GLY A 125 -8.27 -0.14 2.30
C GLY A 125 -9.37 -0.36 3.32
N PRO A 126 -10.13 0.69 3.70
CA PRO A 126 -11.28 0.56 4.58
C PRO A 126 -12.32 -0.46 4.07
N ALA A 127 -12.65 -0.41 2.79
CA ALA A 127 -13.63 -1.32 2.20
C ALA A 127 -13.18 -2.79 2.27
N LEU A 128 -11.91 -3.05 2.03
CA LEU A 128 -11.32 -4.39 2.11
C LEU A 128 -11.26 -4.93 3.53
N LEU A 129 -10.96 -4.07 4.50
CA LEU A 129 -10.97 -4.42 5.91
C LEU A 129 -12.37 -4.88 6.35
N VAL A 130 -13.41 -4.15 5.94
CA VAL A 130 -14.81 -4.49 6.21
C VAL A 130 -15.21 -5.78 5.50
N TRP A 131 -14.86 -5.93 4.22
CA TRP A 131 -15.16 -7.14 3.45
C TRP A 131 -14.56 -8.40 4.08
N THR A 132 -13.26 -8.37 4.38
CA THR A 132 -12.54 -9.52 4.96
C THR A 132 -13.17 -9.95 6.29
N ARG A 133 -13.67 -8.98 7.08
CA ARG A 133 -14.42 -9.27 8.32
C ARG A 133 -15.80 -9.86 8.07
N ALA A 134 -16.57 -9.29 7.14
CA ALA A 134 -17.93 -9.71 6.86
C ALA A 134 -17.97 -11.16 6.34
N CYS A 135 -16.98 -11.56 5.56
CA CYS A 135 -16.91 -12.92 5.02
C CYS A 135 -16.27 -13.93 5.98
N PHE A 136 -15.63 -13.50 7.08
CA PHE A 136 -14.79 -14.38 7.92
C PHE A 136 -15.51 -15.63 8.44
N SER A 137 -16.75 -15.50 8.91
CA SER A 137 -17.53 -16.60 9.49
C SER A 137 -18.06 -17.60 8.45
N SER A 138 -17.92 -17.30 7.15
CA SER A 138 -18.44 -18.12 6.05
C SER A 138 -17.44 -18.25 4.90
N PHE A 139 -16.13 -18.22 5.18
CA PHE A 139 -15.09 -18.20 4.14
C PHE A 139 -15.24 -19.37 3.17
N THR A 140 -15.55 -19.04 1.92
CA THR A 140 -15.59 -19.98 0.81
C THR A 140 -14.25 -19.97 0.04
N ALA A 141 -14.07 -20.93 -0.87
CA ALA A 141 -12.94 -20.90 -1.80
C ALA A 141 -12.94 -19.64 -2.69
N ALA A 142 -14.12 -19.10 -3.02
CA ALA A 142 -14.26 -17.86 -3.78
C ALA A 142 -13.77 -16.66 -2.96
N ASP A 143 -14.05 -16.61 -1.66
CA ASP A 143 -13.57 -15.54 -0.76
C ASP A 143 -12.04 -15.56 -0.61
N ALA A 144 -11.44 -16.76 -0.58
CA ALA A 144 -9.99 -16.92 -0.57
C ALA A 144 -9.35 -16.42 -1.87
N LEU A 145 -9.94 -16.71 -3.03
CA LEU A 145 -9.46 -16.24 -4.33
C LEU A 145 -9.54 -14.70 -4.44
N VAL A 146 -10.66 -14.12 -4.01
CA VAL A 146 -10.86 -12.67 -3.96
C VAL A 146 -9.85 -12.04 -3.01
N SER A 147 -9.67 -12.59 -1.81
CA SER A 147 -8.69 -12.11 -0.83
C SER A 147 -7.25 -12.16 -1.36
N ARG A 148 -6.86 -13.23 -2.07
CA ARG A 148 -5.56 -13.32 -2.75
C ARG A 148 -5.40 -12.28 -3.84
N SER A 149 -6.40 -12.13 -4.71
CA SER A 149 -6.41 -11.13 -5.78
C SER A 149 -6.26 -9.71 -5.24
N LEU A 150 -6.87 -9.45 -4.09
CA LEU A 150 -6.81 -8.17 -3.39
C LEU A 150 -5.45 -7.96 -2.72
N MET A 151 -4.89 -8.96 -2.05
CA MET A 151 -3.52 -8.89 -1.53
C MET A 151 -2.50 -8.68 -2.64
N MET A 152 -2.67 -9.33 -3.79
CA MET A 152 -1.87 -9.10 -4.99
C MET A 152 -2.01 -7.67 -5.50
N PHE A 153 -3.24 -7.14 -5.52
CA PHE A 153 -3.48 -5.75 -5.89
C PHE A 153 -2.77 -4.77 -4.93
N VAL A 154 -2.88 -5.00 -3.62
CA VAL A 154 -2.24 -4.15 -2.60
C VAL A 154 -0.72 -4.24 -2.69
N PHE A 155 -0.18 -5.45 -2.83
CA PHE A 155 1.26 -5.68 -2.93
C PHE A 155 1.84 -5.03 -4.18
N PHE A 156 1.32 -5.35 -5.37
CA PHE A 156 1.89 -4.86 -6.63
C PHE A 156 1.47 -3.42 -6.94
N GLY A 157 0.24 -3.03 -6.64
CA GLY A 157 -0.28 -1.70 -6.93
C GLY A 157 0.14 -0.69 -5.87
N ALA A 158 -0.43 -0.82 -4.67
CA ALA A 158 -0.33 0.18 -3.61
C ALA A 158 1.06 0.22 -2.95
N ALA A 159 1.72 -0.94 -2.81
CA ALA A 159 3.01 -1.04 -2.13
C ALA A 159 4.20 -0.91 -3.09
N THR A 160 4.52 -1.94 -3.88
CA THR A 160 5.73 -1.91 -4.75
C THR A 160 5.58 -0.89 -5.88
N GLY A 161 4.43 -0.88 -6.56
CA GLY A 161 4.10 0.09 -7.60
C GLY A 161 4.08 1.52 -7.07
N GLY A 162 3.43 1.74 -5.92
CA GLY A 162 3.41 3.02 -5.23
C GLY A 162 4.79 3.57 -4.89
N ILE A 163 5.68 2.74 -4.31
CA ILE A 163 7.06 3.13 -3.99
C ILE A 163 7.83 3.51 -5.26
N ALA A 164 7.76 2.68 -6.30
CA ALA A 164 8.51 2.90 -7.55
C ALA A 164 7.99 4.12 -8.33
N ALA A 165 6.68 4.31 -8.38
CA ALA A 165 6.05 5.48 -9.01
C ALA A 165 6.38 6.77 -8.26
N THR A 166 6.27 6.77 -6.93
CA THR A 166 6.65 7.90 -6.07
C THR A 166 8.10 8.30 -6.28
N SER A 167 8.99 7.31 -6.23
CA SER A 167 10.43 7.52 -6.44
C SER A 167 10.71 8.07 -7.83
N GLY A 168 10.05 7.52 -8.86
CA GLY A 168 10.15 8.02 -10.24
C GLY A 168 9.68 9.47 -10.40
N VAL A 169 8.53 9.83 -9.82
CA VAL A 169 8.01 11.20 -9.84
C VAL A 169 8.95 12.14 -9.10
N PHE A 170 9.46 11.75 -7.94
CA PHE A 170 10.44 12.52 -7.18
C PHE A 170 11.71 12.77 -8.01
N LEU A 171 12.26 11.73 -8.65
CA LEU A 171 13.43 11.85 -9.52
C LEU A 171 13.17 12.82 -10.68
N LEU A 172 12.03 12.71 -11.38
CA LEU A 172 11.73 13.55 -12.53
C LEU A 172 11.37 15.00 -12.17
N ARG A 173 10.73 15.24 -11.03
CA ARG A 173 10.28 16.57 -10.62
C ARG A 173 11.35 17.34 -9.85
N VAL A 174 12.08 16.64 -8.98
CA VAL A 174 13.03 17.23 -8.05
C VAL A 174 14.45 16.72 -8.32
N GLY A 175 14.66 15.40 -8.35
CA GLY A 175 15.98 14.80 -8.52
C GLY A 175 16.75 15.30 -9.75
N LYS A 176 16.06 15.60 -10.86
CA LYS A 176 16.67 16.15 -12.08
C LYS A 176 17.43 17.46 -11.90
N LYS A 177 17.15 18.22 -10.83
CA LYS A 177 17.84 19.47 -10.52
C LYS A 177 19.12 19.27 -9.70
N TYR A 178 19.30 18.08 -9.10
CA TYR A 178 20.36 17.82 -8.13
C TYR A 178 21.25 16.62 -8.49
N LEU A 179 20.79 15.70 -9.34
CA LEU A 179 21.52 14.50 -9.73
C LEU A 179 22.19 14.67 -11.09
N ALA A 180 23.37 14.08 -11.25
CA ALA A 180 24.03 13.99 -12.55
C ALA A 180 23.17 13.15 -13.52
N ARG A 181 23.18 13.50 -14.81
CA ARG A 181 22.33 12.87 -15.84
C ARG A 181 22.41 11.33 -15.84
N ARG A 182 23.61 10.78 -15.66
CA ARG A 182 23.86 9.33 -15.60
C ARG A 182 23.20 8.68 -14.37
N GLN A 183 23.32 9.32 -13.21
CA GLN A 183 22.70 8.83 -11.97
C GLN A 183 21.17 8.93 -12.04
N LEU A 184 20.66 10.06 -12.52
CA LEU A 184 19.22 10.25 -12.74
C LEU A 184 18.65 9.18 -13.67
N TYR A 185 19.32 8.91 -14.80
CA TYR A 185 18.92 7.86 -15.73
C TYR A 185 18.94 6.49 -15.08
N GLY A 186 20.01 6.14 -14.35
CA GLY A 186 20.12 4.86 -13.65
C GLY A 186 19.01 4.65 -12.62
N CYS A 187 18.76 5.64 -11.76
CA CYS A 187 17.71 5.57 -10.74
C CYS A 187 16.31 5.53 -11.37
N PHE A 188 16.06 6.31 -12.42
CA PHE A 188 14.78 6.30 -13.12
C PHE A 188 14.55 4.98 -13.86
N ALA A 189 15.57 4.46 -14.54
CA ALA A 189 15.51 3.15 -15.20
C ALA A 189 15.23 2.04 -14.19
N LEU A 190 15.80 2.11 -12.99
CA LEU A 190 15.49 1.16 -11.90
C LEU A 190 14.02 1.25 -11.46
N CYS A 191 13.46 2.47 -11.33
CA CYS A 191 12.04 2.64 -11.02
C CYS A 191 11.15 2.04 -12.11
N VAL A 192 11.48 2.28 -13.38
CA VAL A 192 10.75 1.72 -14.53
C VAL A 192 10.88 0.20 -14.59
N ALA A 193 12.07 -0.34 -14.35
CA ALA A 193 12.29 -1.79 -14.29
C ALA A 193 11.47 -2.42 -13.15
N CYS A 194 11.48 -1.83 -11.96
CA CYS A 194 10.67 -2.28 -10.83
C CYS A 194 9.17 -2.25 -11.15
N LEU A 195 8.66 -1.17 -11.76
CA LEU A 195 7.27 -1.07 -12.23
C LEU A 195 6.95 -2.13 -13.29
N THR A 196 7.88 -2.40 -14.20
CA THR A 196 7.71 -3.38 -15.28
C THR A 196 7.63 -4.79 -14.71
N VAL A 197 8.57 -5.16 -13.84
CA VAL A 197 8.57 -6.46 -13.13
C VAL A 197 7.29 -6.62 -12.31
N THR A 198 6.92 -5.59 -11.54
CA THR A 198 5.67 -5.55 -10.77
C THR A 198 4.44 -5.79 -11.66
N THR A 199 4.39 -5.15 -12.83
CA THR A 199 3.28 -5.28 -13.77
C THR A 199 3.23 -6.67 -14.41
N VAL A 200 4.39 -7.21 -14.81
CA VAL A 200 4.48 -8.55 -15.42
C VAL A 200 4.10 -9.64 -14.41
N LEU A 201 4.64 -9.57 -13.18
CA LEU A 201 4.30 -10.51 -12.11
C LEU A 201 2.82 -10.41 -11.72
N SER A 202 2.24 -9.21 -11.67
CA SER A 202 0.80 -9.03 -11.41
C SER A 202 -0.08 -9.61 -12.52
N LYS A 203 0.36 -9.59 -13.78
CA LYS A 203 -0.38 -10.25 -14.87
C LYS A 203 -0.23 -11.76 -14.84
N TRP A 204 0.98 -12.26 -14.57
CA TRP A 204 1.25 -13.69 -14.52
C TRP A 204 0.46 -14.38 -13.39
N THR A 205 0.41 -13.77 -12.21
CA THR A 205 -0.41 -14.23 -11.06
C THR A 205 -1.89 -14.32 -11.37
N ARG A 206 -2.44 -13.29 -12.02
CA ARG A 206 -3.85 -13.32 -12.42
C ARG A 206 -4.09 -14.45 -13.43
N GLY A 207 -3.20 -14.62 -14.41
CA GLY A 207 -3.34 -15.66 -15.44
C GLY A 207 -3.36 -17.09 -14.89
N THR A 208 -2.59 -17.39 -13.83
CA THR A 208 -2.56 -18.71 -13.20
C THR A 208 -3.80 -19.00 -12.37
N ASP A 209 -4.36 -18.01 -11.68
CA ASP A 209 -5.54 -18.16 -10.82
C ASP A 209 -6.84 -18.44 -11.61
N TRP A 210 -6.97 -17.96 -12.85
CA TRP A 210 -8.15 -18.21 -13.71
C TRP A 210 -8.07 -19.49 -14.54
N SER A 211 -6.92 -20.18 -14.57
CA SER A 211 -6.71 -21.42 -15.33
C SER A 211 -6.99 -22.70 -14.54
N ILE A 212 -7.42 -22.59 -13.27
CA ILE A 212 -7.80 -23.70 -12.40
C ILE A 212 -9.33 -23.73 -12.24
N GLY A 213 -10.04 -23.75 -13.38
CA GLY A 213 -11.48 -23.97 -13.48
C GLY A 213 -11.77 -25.22 -14.29
#